data_AF-A0A3E0PSV1-F1
#
_entry.id   AF-A0A3E0PSV1-F1
#
_cell.length_a   1.000
_cell.length_b   1.000
_cell.length_c   1.000
_cell.angle_alpha   90.00
_cell.angle_beta   90.00
_cell.angle_gamma   90.00
#
_symmetry.space_group_name_H-M   'P 1'
#
loop_
_entity.id
_entity.type
_entity.pdbx_description
1 polymer ?
#
loop_
_entity_poly.entity_id
_entity_poly.type
_entity_poly.pdbx_seq_one_letter_code
_entity_poly.pdbx_strand_id
1 'polypeptide(L)' 'MPDNELTAVRTVRREISAECGGDVDRVLDYYEEVQQLIKQSGRYQFVKKPFRIVASTGKERHVTNP' A
#
# COMPACT_ATOMS: atom_id res chain seq x y z
N MET A 1 3.34 15.95 -11.72
CA MET A 1 1.88 15.76 -11.58
C MET A 1 1.53 14.63 -10.59
N PRO A 2 2.08 14.59 -9.36
CA PRO A 2 1.76 13.53 -8.38
C PRO A 2 0.35 13.69 -7.76
N ASP A 3 -0.19 14.92 -7.75
CA ASP A 3 -1.48 15.21 -7.13
C ASP A 3 -2.65 14.55 -7.88
N ASN A 4 -2.51 14.31 -9.19
CA ASN A 4 -3.55 13.71 -10.02
C ASN A 4 -3.71 12.20 -9.73
N GLU A 5 -2.60 11.48 -9.59
CA GLU A 5 -2.61 10.04 -9.29
C GLU A 5 -3.15 9.75 -7.89
N LEU A 6 -2.72 10.54 -6.90
CA LEU A 6 -3.24 10.42 -5.54
C LEU A 6 -4.74 10.76 -5.46
N THR A 7 -5.18 11.75 -6.24
CA THR A 7 -6.60 12.10 -6.33
C THR A 7 -7.41 10.96 -6.95
N ALA A 8 -6.92 10.35 -8.03
CA ALA A 8 -7.57 9.20 -8.66
C ALA A 8 -7.75 8.02 -7.67
N VAL A 9 -6.69 7.67 -6.91
CA VAL A 9 -6.78 6.62 -5.88
C VAL A 9 -7.83 6.97 -4.82
N ARG A 10 -7.89 8.23 -4.37
CA ARG A 10 -8.87 8.69 -3.38
C ARG A 10 -10.30 8.63 -3.91
N THR A 11 -10.52 8.95 -5.18
CA THR A 11 -11.83 8.86 -5.83
C THR A 11 -12.32 7.42 -5.84
N VAL A 12 -11.50 6.50 -6.35
CA VAL A 12 -11.83 5.06 -6.38
C VAL A 12 -12.14 4.54 -4.97
N ARG A 13 -11.36 4.92 -3.96
CA ARG A 13 -11.63 4.53 -2.56
C ARG A 13 -12.99 5.02 -2.06
N ARG A 14 -13.40 6.23 -2.44
CA ARG A 14 -14.70 6.79 -2.03
C ARG A 14 -15.85 6.07 -2.72
N GLU A 15 -15.70 5.72 -3.99
CA GLU A 15 -16.69 4.96 -4.74
C GLU A 15 -16.91 3.58 -4.12
N ILE A 16 -15.83 2.84 -3.83
CA ILE A 16 -15.90 1.54 -3.14
C ILE A 16 -16.57 1.68 -1.77
N SER A 17 -16.18 2.70 -0.99
CA SER A 17 -16.80 2.94 0.31
C SER A 17 -18.30 3.24 0.21
N ALA A 18 -18.73 3.95 -0.83
CA ALA A 18 -20.14 4.23 -1.07
C ALA A 18 -20.91 2.96 -1.46
N GLU A 19 -20.34 2.11 -2.32
CA GLU A 19 -20.91 0.81 -2.70
C GLU A 19 -21.05 -0.15 -1.51
N CYS A 20 -20.09 -0.11 -0.57
CA CYS A 20 -20.16 -0.87 0.68
C CYS A 20 -21.09 -0.25 1.73
N GLY A 21 -21.74 0.89 1.44
CA GLY A 21 -22.65 1.57 2.36
C GLY A 21 -21.95 2.28 3.53
N GLY A 22 -20.67 2.63 3.38
CA GLY A 22 -19.84 3.19 4.45
C GLY A 22 -19.41 2.19 5.51
N ASP A 23 -19.73 0.91 5.34
CA ASP A 23 -19.32 -0.17 6.23
C ASP A 23 -17.84 -0.54 5.99
N VAL A 24 -17.01 -0.35 7.01
CA VAL A 24 -15.57 -0.59 6.94
C VAL A 24 -15.26 -2.06 6.74
N ASP A 25 -16.00 -2.96 7.38
CA ASP A 25 -15.72 -4.41 7.31
C ASP A 25 -15.98 -4.90 5.89
N ARG A 26 -17.09 -4.47 5.27
CA ARG A 26 -17.41 -4.80 3.87
C ARG A 26 -16.38 -4.24 2.88
N VAL A 27 -15.80 -3.07 3.16
CA VAL A 27 -14.71 -2.52 2.33
C VAL A 27 -13.46 -3.38 2.42
N LEU A 28 -13.14 -3.89 3.62
CA LEU A 28 -11.99 -4.78 3.81
C LEU A 28 -12.21 -6.13 3.10
N ASP A 29 -13.40 -6.70 3.21
CA ASP A 29 -13.77 -7.92 2.50
C ASP A 29 -13.62 -7.75 0.98
N TYR A 30 -14.13 -6.65 0.43
CA TYR A 30 -13.97 -6.32 -1.00
C TYR A 30 -12.48 -6.27 -1.41
N TYR A 31 -11.62 -5.63 -0.62
CA TYR A 31 -10.19 -5.59 -0.93
C TYR A 31 -9.53 -6.95 -0.88
N GLU A 32 -9.92 -7.81 0.06
CA GLU A 32 -9.39 -9.16 0.14
C GLU A 32 -9.80 -10.00 -1.08
N GLU A 33 -11.07 -9.95 -1.48
CA GLU A 33 -11.57 -10.62 -2.68
C GLU A 33 -10.82 -10.17 -3.95
N VAL A 34 -10.70 -8.87 -4.17
CA VAL A 34 -9.95 -8.32 -5.31
C VAL A 34 -8.49 -8.78 -5.28
N GLN A 35 -7.85 -8.76 -4.11
CA GLN A 35 -6.47 -9.23 -3.98
C GLN A 35 -6.34 -10.71 -4.33
N GLN A 36 -7.28 -11.55 -3.89
CA GLN A 36 -7.30 -12.98 -4.22
C GLN A 36 -7.50 -13.20 -5.72
N LEU A 37 -8.42 -12.48 -6.37
CA LEU A 37 -8.63 -12.53 -7.82
C LEU A 37 -7.36 -12.15 -8.60
N ILE A 38 -6.68 -11.08 -8.18
CA ILE A 38 -5.42 -10.66 -8.82
C ILE A 38 -4.34 -11.74 -8.65
N LYS A 39 -4.22 -12.35 -7.46
CA LYS A 39 -3.29 -13.47 -7.23
C LYS A 39 -3.60 -14.66 -8.14
N GLN A 40 -4.87 -15.02 -8.28
CA GLN A 40 -5.33 -16.12 -9.12
C GLN A 40 -5.13 -15.84 -10.61
N SER A 41 -5.16 -14.57 -11.03
CA SER A 41 -4.99 -14.19 -12.44
C SER A 41 -3.64 -14.56 -13.03
N GLY A 42 -2.61 -14.83 -12.21
CA GLY A 42 -1.25 -15.10 -12.65
C GLY A 42 -0.55 -13.92 -13.35
N ARG A 43 -1.22 -12.76 -13.48
CA ARG A 43 -0.70 -11.56 -14.15
C ARG A 43 0.43 -10.88 -13.39
N TYR A 44 0.52 -11.13 -12.08
CA TYR A 44 1.45 -10.46 -11.18
C TYR A 44 2.11 -11.46 -10.23
N GLN A 45 3.40 -11.28 -9.98
CA GLN A 45 4.14 -12.04 -8.98
C GLN A 45 4.10 -11.29 -7.64
N PHE A 46 3.42 -11.87 -6.65
CA PHE A 46 3.35 -11.31 -5.30
C PHE A 46 4.61 -11.69 -4.52
N VAL A 47 5.44 -10.69 -4.20
CA VAL A 47 6.66 -10.88 -3.40
C VAL A 47 6.39 -10.57 -1.93
N LYS A 48 6.79 -11.47 -1.01
CA LYS A 48 6.69 -11.25 0.44
C LYS A 48 7.77 -10.30 0.99
N LYS A 49 8.76 -9.91 0.18
CA LYS A 49 9.87 -9.06 0.63
C LYS A 49 9.51 -7.58 0.52
N PRO A 50 9.80 -6.74 1.54
CA PRO A 50 9.53 -5.32 1.47
C PRO A 50 10.42 -4.66 0.39
N PHE A 51 9.79 -3.87 -0.48
CA PHE A 51 10.47 -3.02 -1.46
C PHE A 51 10.96 -1.74 -0.74
N ARG A 52 11.96 -1.90 0.14
CA ARG A 52 12.94 -0.91 0.63
C ARG A 52 13.45 -1.34 2.00
N ILE A 53 14.68 -1.84 2.05
CA ILE A 53 15.59 -1.45 3.12
C ILE A 53 15.85 0.03 2.80
N VAL A 54 15.20 0.95 3.52
CA VAL A 54 15.73 2.31 3.55
C VAL A 54 17.12 2.14 4.13
N ALA A 55 18.16 2.31 3.31
CA ALA A 55 19.52 2.32 3.79
C ALA A 55 19.56 3.37 4.91
N SER A 56 19.53 2.93 6.16
CA SER A 56 19.95 3.74 7.28
C SER A 56 21.38 4.10 6.93
N THR A 57 21.57 5.32 6.45
CA THR A 57 22.88 5.91 6.23
C THR A 57 23.58 5.88 7.57
N GLY A 58 24.37 4.83 7.78
CA GLY A 58 25.36 4.76 8.83
C GLY A 58 26.33 5.89 8.59
N LYS A 59 26.18 6.98 9.35
CA LYS A 59 27.27 7.89 9.61
C LYS A 59 27.76 7.60 11.02
N GLU A 60 28.61 6.59 11.08
CA GLU A 60 29.58 6.43 12.16
C GLU A 60 30.55 7.63 12.15
N ARG A 61 31.17 7.88 13.32
CA ARG A 61 32.17 8.91 13.73
C ARG A 61 31.56 9.99 14.63
N HIS A 62 32.04 10.23 15.85
CA HIS A 62 33.11 9.64 16.66
C HIS A 62 32.75 9.93 18.13
N VAL A 63 32.93 8.96 19.02
CA VAL A 63 32.95 9.24 20.47
C VAL A 63 34.35 9.75 20.81
N THR A 64 34.46 11.03 21.18
CA THR A 64 35.64 11.54 21.92
C THR A 64 35.16 11.92 23.31
N ASN A 65 35.61 11.12 24.28
CA ASN A 65 35.45 11.36 25.71
C ASN A 65 36.37 12.50 26.16
N PRO A 66 35.94 13.34 27.09
CA PRO A 66 36.80 13.80 28.17
C PRO A 66 36.41 13.14 29.51
#